data_AF-G7ZDL2-F1
#
_entry.id   AF-G7ZDL2-F1
#
_cell.length_a   1.000
_cell.length_b   1.000
_cell.length_c   1.000
_cell.angle_alpha   90.00
_cell.angle_beta   90.00
_cell.angle_gamma   90.00
#
_symmetry.space_group_name_H-M   'P 1'
#
loop_
_entity.id
_entity.type
_entity.pdbx_description
1 polymer ?
#
loop_
_entity_poly.entity_id
_entity_poly.type
_entity_poly.pdbx_seq_one_letter_code
_entity_poly.pdbx_strand_id
1 'polypeptide(L)'
;MAATIPIRRKTALRTLGRTLALALALLAFASGPCWAAGNERRVALILGNSAYRHAPSLPNPVNDARAMADSLRAAGFELVGGAPQIDLDRAATERAIRSFGAKLAGADVGLFFYAGHGMQARGTNYLLPVSANLEKESDVRYELIDIAMVLDEMALAESRMNIVILDACRNNPFGGRGLRAASPGLAQMQAPAGTIIAYATQPGAVAADGAGSNSPYTEALSKALLKPGETVFDVFNDVGITVKRNTGGVQQPWVSASPIEGRFYFLGPTTVVTQPPAEAPPAAGADKETLFWDSIKGSSNRGLFEAYLKQFPQGTFTAIAEARIAELGGTANAAATGERAPVSVAALAAPPVPAPTPATPPTPTARPVDVEAIPYLNAKARAALAVYPGLPSPKALAISTKGNYAYFSNKSNSRTADDVRRSALQYCQYRAEEPCTLYAVDDGVVMDGKRFVPMPVEILGAGPFDPARVPFVSERTRKVGMVNYQRNPGHKALAVTLTGRWASVWDRDSEEDAGTAAVEKCEQAGGKEECMLYAVNDEIVLDEPPEGETAEDEEE
;
A
#
# COMPACT_ATOMS: atom_id res chain seq x y z
N MET A 1 50.23 37.32 -89.15
CA MET A 1 51.13 37.23 -87.98
C MET A 1 50.31 37.53 -86.73
N ALA A 2 50.52 36.72 -85.68
CA ALA A 2 50.05 36.86 -84.30
C ALA A 2 48.53 36.88 -84.04
N ALA A 3 48.00 35.70 -83.70
CA ALA A 3 46.77 35.51 -82.95
C ALA A 3 47.01 35.75 -81.44
N THR A 4 46.04 36.31 -80.73
CA THR A 4 45.97 36.18 -79.27
C THR A 4 44.52 36.23 -78.78
N ILE A 5 44.14 35.19 -78.04
CA ILE A 5 42.81 34.85 -77.53
C ILE A 5 42.57 35.57 -76.18
N PRO A 6 41.34 36.05 -75.85
CA PRO A 6 41.08 36.67 -74.55
C PRO A 6 40.75 35.61 -73.49
N ILE A 7 41.45 35.65 -72.34
CA ILE A 7 41.19 34.77 -71.20
C ILE A 7 40.20 35.42 -70.24
N ARG A 8 38.99 34.87 -70.21
CA ARG A 8 37.89 35.18 -69.29
C ARG A 8 38.09 34.38 -67.98
N ARG A 9 38.70 34.95 -66.94
CA ARG A 9 38.82 34.30 -65.61
C ARG A 9 38.83 35.30 -64.45
N LYS A 10 37.69 35.90 -64.08
CA LYS A 10 37.58 36.61 -62.77
C LYS A 10 36.21 36.53 -62.06
N THR A 11 35.31 35.62 -62.44
CA THR A 11 33.98 35.52 -61.78
C THR A 11 33.70 34.22 -61.04
N ALA A 12 34.52 33.17 -61.22
CA ALA A 12 34.26 31.86 -60.60
C ALA A 12 34.74 31.71 -59.14
N LEU A 13 35.63 32.58 -58.65
CA LEU A 13 36.24 32.41 -57.32
C LEU A 13 35.45 33.05 -56.17
N ARG A 14 34.56 34.00 -56.45
CA ARG A 14 33.76 34.69 -55.42
C ARG A 14 32.43 34.00 -55.11
N THR A 15 31.91 33.19 -56.03
CA THR A 15 30.71 32.38 -55.82
C THR A 15 31.01 31.09 -55.05
N LEU A 16 32.19 30.48 -55.25
CA LEU A 16 32.61 29.27 -54.51
C LEU A 16 32.81 29.52 -53.01
N GLY A 17 33.36 30.69 -52.63
CA GLY A 17 33.57 31.04 -51.22
C GLY A 17 32.26 31.35 -50.47
N ARG A 18 31.25 31.87 -51.17
CA ARG A 18 29.92 32.16 -50.59
C ARG A 18 29.04 30.93 -50.46
N THR A 19 29.13 29.98 -51.40
CA THR A 19 28.40 28.70 -51.28
C THR A 19 29.04 27.78 -50.23
N LEU A 20 30.37 27.82 -50.06
CA LEU A 20 31.05 27.05 -49.02
C LEU A 20 30.78 27.61 -47.61
N ALA A 21 30.74 28.94 -47.44
CA ALA A 21 30.40 29.57 -46.16
C ALA A 21 28.93 29.37 -45.75
N LEU A 22 28.00 29.34 -46.72
CA LEU A 22 26.58 29.05 -46.45
C LEU A 22 26.35 27.56 -46.16
N ALA A 23 27.08 26.66 -46.83
CA ALA A 23 27.05 25.22 -46.54
C ALA A 23 27.66 24.90 -45.16
N LEU A 24 28.74 25.58 -44.74
CA LEU A 24 29.32 25.41 -43.40
C LEU A 24 28.42 25.99 -42.30
N ALA A 25 27.71 27.09 -42.56
CA ALA A 25 26.73 27.66 -41.63
C ALA A 25 25.45 26.81 -41.51
N LEU A 26 25.02 26.12 -42.58
CA LEU A 26 23.91 25.17 -42.55
C LEU A 26 24.28 23.83 -41.90
N LEU A 27 25.55 23.39 -41.99
CA LEU A 27 26.05 22.22 -41.27
C LEU A 27 26.28 22.48 -39.77
N ALA A 28 26.54 23.72 -39.37
CA ALA A 28 26.61 24.12 -37.96
C ALA A 28 25.23 24.28 -37.29
N PHE A 29 24.14 24.43 -38.05
CA PHE A 29 22.76 24.46 -37.52
C PHE A 29 22.09 23.07 -37.47
N ALA A 30 22.65 22.05 -38.14
CA ALA A 30 22.20 20.67 -38.06
C ALA A 30 22.86 19.87 -36.91
N SER A 31 23.78 20.51 -36.18
CA SER A 31 24.40 20.00 -34.96
C SER A 31 24.10 20.95 -33.78
N GLY A 32 22.86 21.45 -33.71
CA GLY A 32 22.32 21.87 -32.43
C GLY A 32 22.45 20.69 -31.45
N PRO A 33 22.87 20.91 -30.19
CA PRO A 33 22.90 19.84 -29.22
C PRO A 33 21.52 19.20 -29.26
N CYS A 34 21.47 17.92 -29.63
CA CYS A 34 20.37 17.06 -29.26
C CYS A 34 20.19 17.33 -27.78
N TRP A 35 19.11 18.02 -27.42
CA TRP A 35 18.72 18.09 -26.03
C TRP A 35 18.50 16.63 -25.65
N ALA A 36 19.54 16.03 -25.07
CA ALA A 36 19.40 14.84 -24.26
C ALA A 36 18.20 15.16 -23.37
N ALA A 37 17.15 14.33 -23.45
CA ALA A 37 16.09 14.35 -22.46
C ALA A 37 16.80 14.48 -21.11
N GLY A 38 16.58 15.60 -20.40
CA GLY A 38 17.35 15.96 -19.22
C GLY A 38 17.36 14.75 -18.30
N ASN A 39 18.54 14.21 -18.04
CA ASN A 39 18.67 13.03 -17.20
C ASN A 39 18.23 13.45 -15.79
N GLU A 40 17.09 12.95 -15.33
CA GLU A 40 16.54 13.24 -14.01
C GLU A 40 17.65 13.06 -12.97
N ARG A 41 18.02 14.14 -12.28
CA ARG A 41 19.14 14.11 -11.35
C ARG A 41 18.67 13.52 -10.04
N ARG A 42 19.11 12.29 -9.78
CA ARG A 42 18.74 11.47 -8.62
C ARG A 42 19.91 11.43 -7.65
N VAL A 43 19.70 11.79 -6.38
CA VAL A 43 20.75 11.79 -5.35
C VAL A 43 20.31 10.94 -4.17
N ALA A 44 21.20 10.07 -3.68
CA ALA A 44 20.92 9.23 -2.52
C ALA A 44 21.99 9.32 -1.42
N LEU A 45 21.56 9.45 -0.16
CA LEU A 45 22.38 9.19 1.01
C LEU A 45 21.96 7.86 1.64
N ILE A 46 22.93 6.97 1.85
CA ILE A 46 22.70 5.61 2.34
C ILE A 46 23.58 5.40 3.56
N LEU A 47 22.97 5.13 4.71
CA LEU A 47 23.65 4.91 5.98
C LEU A 47 23.38 3.48 6.48
N GLY A 48 24.42 2.80 6.94
CA GLY A 48 24.32 1.47 7.56
C GLY A 48 25.18 1.39 8.82
N ASN A 49 24.55 1.28 9.99
CA ASN A 49 25.23 1.22 11.28
C ASN A 49 25.03 -0.14 11.94
N SER A 50 26.13 -0.85 12.16
CA SER A 50 26.20 -2.19 12.76
C SER A 50 27.06 -2.22 14.02
N ALA A 51 28.23 -1.57 14.02
CA ALA A 51 29.28 -1.71 15.03
C ALA A 51 29.14 -0.72 16.21
N TYR A 52 28.02 -0.80 16.93
CA TYR A 52 27.74 0.06 18.08
C TYR A 52 28.70 -0.16 19.25
N ARG A 53 29.23 0.93 19.82
CA ARG A 53 30.17 0.88 20.95
C ARG A 53 29.50 0.63 22.30
N HIS A 54 28.28 1.17 22.48
CA HIS A 54 27.56 1.15 23.76
C HIS A 54 26.14 0.59 23.66
N ALA A 55 25.79 0.00 22.51
CA ALA A 55 24.52 -0.69 22.24
C ALA A 55 24.82 -2.04 21.56
N PRO A 56 23.88 -3.00 21.53
CA PRO A 56 24.08 -4.27 20.84
C PRO A 56 24.44 -4.07 19.37
N SER A 57 25.42 -4.82 18.87
CA SER A 57 25.77 -4.82 17.46
C SER A 57 24.65 -5.43 16.62
N LEU A 58 24.45 -4.92 15.41
CA LEU A 58 23.50 -5.48 14.44
C LEU A 58 24.23 -6.15 13.27
N PRO A 59 23.87 -7.38 12.87
CA PRO A 59 24.62 -8.12 11.85
C PRO A 59 24.39 -7.62 10.41
N ASN A 60 23.20 -7.08 10.11
CA ASN A 60 22.72 -6.86 8.74
C ASN A 60 22.88 -5.43 8.17
N PRO A 61 22.83 -4.33 8.95
CA PRO A 61 22.81 -2.97 8.40
C PRO A 61 23.91 -2.61 7.39
N VAL A 62 25.13 -3.12 7.58
CA VAL A 62 26.23 -2.95 6.62
C VAL A 62 25.92 -3.61 5.28
N ASN A 63 25.35 -4.82 5.29
CA ASN A 63 24.97 -5.55 4.09
C ASN A 63 23.75 -4.89 3.43
N ASP A 64 22.79 -4.46 4.23
CA ASP A 64 21.59 -3.76 3.77
C ASP A 64 21.96 -2.47 3.01
N ALA A 65 22.83 -1.65 3.59
CA ALA A 65 23.32 -0.42 2.96
C ALA A 65 24.09 -0.69 1.66
N ARG A 66 24.85 -1.79 1.58
CA ARG A 66 25.54 -2.20 0.34
C ARG A 66 24.56 -2.64 -0.74
N ALA A 67 23.60 -3.50 -0.40
CA ALA A 67 22.57 -3.96 -1.33
C ALA A 67 21.75 -2.79 -1.90
N MET A 68 21.36 -1.84 -1.04
CA MET A 68 20.67 -0.63 -1.46
C MET A 68 21.53 0.28 -2.32
N ALA A 69 22.81 0.44 -2.00
CA ALA A 69 23.73 1.23 -2.81
C ALA A 69 23.89 0.66 -4.23
N ASP A 70 23.98 -0.66 -4.35
CA ASP A 70 24.11 -1.32 -5.64
C ASP A 70 22.82 -1.15 -6.47
N SER A 71 21.66 -1.39 -5.88
CA SER A 71 20.36 -1.21 -6.56
C SER A 71 20.10 0.24 -6.95
N LEU A 72 20.40 1.20 -6.09
CA LEU A 72 20.17 2.62 -6.36
C LEU A 72 21.13 3.18 -7.41
N ARG A 73 22.40 2.75 -7.42
CA ARG A 73 23.33 3.08 -8.52
C ARG A 73 22.83 2.51 -9.85
N ALA A 74 22.36 1.27 -9.87
CA ALA A 74 21.76 0.67 -11.06
C ALA A 74 20.50 1.43 -11.52
N ALA A 75 19.75 2.02 -10.59
CA ALA A 75 18.62 2.92 -10.86
C ALA A 75 19.02 4.38 -11.15
N GLY A 76 20.32 4.67 -11.36
CA GLY A 76 20.81 5.98 -11.78
C GLY A 76 20.96 7.03 -10.67
N PHE A 77 20.96 6.64 -9.40
CA PHE A 77 21.23 7.56 -8.30
C PHE A 77 22.73 7.86 -8.14
N GLU A 78 23.05 9.13 -7.97
CA GLU A 78 24.35 9.60 -7.48
C GLU A 78 24.40 9.41 -5.96
N LEU A 79 25.34 8.61 -5.47
CA LEU A 79 25.50 8.39 -4.03
C LEU A 79 26.33 9.50 -3.38
N VAL A 80 25.84 10.07 -2.28
CA VAL A 80 26.61 10.98 -1.42
C VAL A 80 27.83 10.23 -0.89
N GLY A 81 29.03 10.78 -1.13
CA GLY A 81 30.29 10.12 -0.78
C GLY A 81 30.71 8.98 -1.72
N GLY A 82 29.96 8.71 -2.79
CA GLY A 82 30.27 7.69 -3.81
C GLY A 82 29.99 6.23 -3.39
N ALA A 83 29.66 6.00 -2.13
CA ALA A 83 29.48 4.69 -1.52
C ALA A 83 28.49 4.76 -0.35
N PRO A 84 27.92 3.64 0.11
CA PRO A 84 27.18 3.64 1.37
C PRO A 84 28.11 4.06 2.51
N GLN A 85 27.60 4.89 3.41
CA GLN A 85 28.36 5.35 4.58
C GLN A 85 28.08 4.40 5.75
N ILE A 86 29.13 3.79 6.27
CA ILE A 86 29.03 2.67 7.21
C ILE A 86 29.58 3.05 8.57
N ASP A 87 28.89 2.63 9.62
CA ASP A 87 29.31 2.76 11.02
C ASP A 87 29.72 4.20 11.40
N LEU A 88 28.89 5.17 11.03
CA LEU A 88 29.17 6.57 11.27
C LEU A 88 28.95 6.94 12.74
N ASP A 89 29.89 7.71 13.30
CA ASP A 89 29.69 8.44 14.54
C ASP A 89 28.77 9.65 14.31
N ARG A 90 28.40 10.35 15.40
CA ARG A 90 27.45 11.46 15.33
C ARG A 90 27.93 12.57 14.40
N ALA A 91 29.19 13.01 14.55
CA ALA A 91 29.75 14.10 13.78
C ALA A 91 29.89 13.75 12.29
N ALA A 92 30.25 12.51 11.96
CA ALA A 92 30.30 12.01 10.60
C ALA A 92 28.90 11.92 9.99
N THR A 93 27.90 11.49 10.76
CA THR A 93 26.50 11.45 10.31
C THR A 93 25.99 12.85 9.97
N GLU A 94 26.21 13.85 10.84
CA GLU A 94 25.84 15.24 10.57
C GLU A 94 26.54 15.82 9.32
N ARG A 95 27.83 15.51 9.13
CA ARG A 95 28.56 15.90 7.90
C ARG A 95 27.98 15.24 6.66
N ALA A 96 27.58 13.97 6.73
CA ALA A 96 26.96 13.25 5.63
C ALA A 96 25.60 13.84 5.26
N ILE A 97 24.76 14.18 6.25
CA ILE A 97 23.45 14.84 6.06
C ILE A 97 23.63 16.22 5.43
N ARG A 98 24.56 17.03 5.92
CA ARG A 98 24.87 18.34 5.31
C ARG A 98 25.36 18.20 3.86
N SER A 99 26.20 17.20 3.60
CA SER A 99 26.69 16.92 2.25
C SER A 99 25.57 16.45 1.32
N PHE A 100 24.59 15.73 1.86
CA PHE A 100 23.38 15.34 1.15
C PHE A 100 22.54 16.56 0.79
N GLY A 101 22.20 17.42 1.74
CA GLY A 101 21.49 18.68 1.48
C GLY A 101 22.16 19.54 0.40
N ALA A 102 23.47 19.73 0.49
CA ALA A 102 24.24 20.45 -0.52
C ALA A 102 24.18 19.80 -1.92
N LYS A 103 24.12 18.46 -2.00
CA LYS A 103 23.99 17.74 -3.27
C LYS A 103 22.56 17.71 -3.80
N LEU A 104 21.55 17.78 -2.93
CA LEU A 104 20.14 17.83 -3.30
C LEU A 104 19.75 19.14 -3.99
N ALA A 105 20.51 20.23 -3.78
CA ALA A 105 20.28 21.47 -4.52
C ALA A 105 20.30 21.22 -6.04
N GLY A 106 19.15 21.43 -6.69
CA GLY A 106 18.94 21.17 -8.12
C GLY A 106 18.87 19.68 -8.49
N ALA A 107 18.59 18.79 -7.55
CA ALA A 107 18.22 17.40 -7.80
C ALA A 107 16.70 17.27 -7.93
N ASP A 108 16.25 16.46 -8.88
CA ASP A 108 14.83 16.17 -9.08
C ASP A 108 14.29 15.21 -8.01
N VAL A 109 15.12 14.25 -7.60
CA VAL A 109 14.76 13.20 -6.64
C VAL A 109 15.83 13.04 -5.58
N GLY A 110 15.44 13.23 -4.32
CA GLY A 110 16.26 12.93 -3.15
C GLY A 110 15.85 11.61 -2.49
N LEU A 111 16.80 10.75 -2.17
CA LEU A 111 16.55 9.52 -1.41
C LEU A 111 17.47 9.41 -0.19
N PHE A 112 16.89 9.17 0.98
CA PHE A 112 17.62 8.81 2.19
C PHE A 112 17.28 7.38 2.59
N PHE A 113 18.29 6.56 2.80
CA PHE A 113 18.16 5.21 3.35
C PHE A 113 18.97 5.08 4.63
N TYR A 114 18.37 4.51 5.67
CA TYR A 114 19.05 4.19 6.91
C TYR A 114 18.73 2.76 7.36
N ALA A 115 19.77 1.98 7.64
CA ALA A 115 19.69 0.72 8.36
C ALA A 115 20.51 0.80 9.66
N GLY A 116 19.94 0.31 10.77
CA GLY A 116 20.59 0.34 12.08
C GLY A 116 19.60 0.48 13.24
N HIS A 117 20.08 0.77 14.44
CA HIS A 117 19.20 1.11 15.57
C HIS A 117 18.53 2.46 15.37
N GLY A 118 17.24 2.54 15.68
CA GLY A 118 16.50 3.78 15.79
C GLY A 118 15.67 3.76 17.07
N MET A 119 15.37 4.94 17.62
CA MET A 119 14.49 5.03 18.77
C MET A 119 13.59 6.25 18.70
N GLN A 120 12.45 6.16 19.37
CA GLN A 120 11.57 7.29 19.58
C GLN A 120 11.71 7.84 20.99
N ALA A 121 11.78 9.17 21.11
CA ALA A 121 11.59 9.86 22.38
C ALA A 121 10.59 11.01 22.18
N ARG A 122 9.55 11.05 23.02
CA ARG A 122 8.53 12.12 23.04
C ARG A 122 7.86 12.43 21.69
N GLY A 123 7.68 11.42 20.84
CA GLY A 123 7.09 11.60 19.50
C GLY A 123 8.10 11.84 18.38
N THR A 124 9.36 12.09 18.72
CA THR A 124 10.44 12.34 17.74
C THR A 124 11.24 11.07 17.49
N ASN A 125 11.61 10.85 16.23
CA ASN A 125 12.42 9.72 15.80
C ASN A 125 13.89 10.09 15.71
N TYR A 126 14.73 9.24 16.27
CA TYR A 126 16.17 9.42 16.31
C TYR A 126 16.88 8.22 15.69
N LEU A 127 17.91 8.51 14.89
CA LEU A 127 18.88 7.54 14.39
C LEU A 127 20.03 7.44 15.41
N LEU A 128 20.53 6.24 15.64
CA LEU A 128 21.67 6.01 16.53
C LEU A 128 22.99 5.95 15.73
N PRO A 129 23.91 6.91 15.94
CA PRO A 129 25.30 6.75 15.54
C PRO A 129 25.99 5.62 16.31
N VAL A 130 27.06 5.04 15.76
CA VAL A 130 27.77 3.94 16.44
C VAL A 130 28.46 4.35 17.73
N SER A 131 28.71 5.64 17.91
CA SER A 131 29.32 6.23 19.10
C SER A 131 28.32 6.53 20.22
N ALA A 132 27.01 6.46 19.98
CA ALA A 132 25.99 6.94 20.91
C ALA A 132 26.10 6.25 22.28
N ASN A 133 26.19 7.05 23.34
CA ASN A 133 26.18 6.56 24.72
C ASN A 133 25.13 7.31 25.56
N LEU A 134 23.97 6.68 25.76
CA LEU A 134 22.91 7.25 26.59
C LEU A 134 23.03 6.77 28.04
N GLU A 135 23.16 7.73 28.96
CA GLU A 135 23.14 7.50 30.41
C GLU A 135 21.84 8.02 31.04
N LYS A 136 21.30 9.13 30.52
CA LYS A 136 20.05 9.77 30.95
C LYS A 136 19.21 10.23 29.74
N GLU A 137 17.90 10.45 29.95
CA GLU A 137 16.99 10.88 28.87
C GLU A 137 17.43 12.19 28.19
N SER A 138 18.04 13.10 28.94
CA SER A 138 18.54 14.36 28.39
C SER A 138 19.65 14.18 27.35
N ASP A 139 20.32 13.03 27.32
CA ASP A 139 21.42 12.79 26.38
C ASP A 139 20.89 12.51 24.97
N VAL A 140 19.60 12.14 24.81
CA VAL A 140 18.95 11.87 23.52
C VAL A 140 19.23 12.97 22.49
N ARG A 141 19.07 14.23 22.89
CA ARG A 141 19.27 15.38 21.99
C ARG A 141 20.74 15.65 21.63
N TYR A 142 21.68 15.13 22.42
CA TYR A 142 23.12 15.41 22.28
C TYR A 142 23.89 14.24 21.67
N GLU A 143 23.42 13.01 21.85
CA GLU A 143 24.08 11.78 21.41
C GLU A 143 23.47 11.22 20.11
N LEU A 144 22.20 11.52 19.83
CA LEU A 144 21.47 10.98 18.68
C LEU A 144 21.29 12.01 17.57
N ILE A 145 20.81 11.50 16.43
CA ILE A 145 20.49 12.29 15.23
C ILE A 145 18.98 12.32 15.07
N ASP A 146 18.37 13.49 15.25
CA ASP A 146 16.95 13.71 14.92
C ASP A 146 16.75 13.53 13.41
N ILE A 147 15.80 12.67 13.01
CA ILE A 147 15.48 12.47 11.60
C ILE A 147 14.92 13.74 10.93
N ALA A 148 14.39 14.69 11.72
CA ALA A 148 13.99 15.99 11.22
C ALA A 148 15.13 16.70 10.51
N MET A 149 16.40 16.54 10.93
CA MET A 149 17.55 17.10 10.21
C MET A 149 17.63 16.62 8.76
N VAL A 150 17.27 15.37 8.48
CA VAL A 150 17.24 14.86 7.10
C VAL A 150 16.05 15.42 6.34
N LEU A 151 14.87 15.42 6.96
CA LEU A 151 13.64 15.94 6.36
C LEU A 151 13.75 17.43 6.03
N ASP A 152 14.40 18.21 6.89
CA ASP A 152 14.62 19.65 6.71
C ASP A 152 15.56 19.91 5.52
N GLU A 153 16.68 19.19 5.40
CA GLU A 153 17.58 19.30 4.24
C GLU A 153 16.87 18.91 2.93
N MET A 154 16.00 17.89 2.97
CA MET A 154 15.18 17.47 1.82
C MET A 154 14.09 18.47 1.46
N ALA A 155 13.47 19.10 2.46
CA ALA A 155 12.45 20.13 2.26
C ALA A 155 13.07 21.42 1.68
N LEU A 156 14.25 21.82 2.17
CA LEU A 156 14.98 23.00 1.69
C LEU A 156 15.49 22.86 0.25
N ALA A 157 15.74 21.63 -0.20
CA ALA A 157 16.22 21.38 -1.55
C ALA A 157 15.16 21.60 -2.64
N GLU A 158 13.87 21.65 -2.27
CA GLU A 158 12.73 21.80 -3.19
C GLU A 158 12.74 20.78 -4.35
N SER A 159 13.31 19.59 -4.12
CA SER A 159 13.25 18.49 -5.08
C SER A 159 11.80 18.12 -5.37
N ARG A 160 11.51 17.75 -6.63
CA ARG A 160 10.17 17.31 -7.06
C ARG A 160 9.67 16.13 -6.22
N MET A 161 10.58 15.29 -5.73
CA MET A 161 10.25 14.14 -4.92
C MET A 161 11.34 13.81 -3.90
N ASN A 162 10.91 13.50 -2.68
CA ASN A 162 11.76 13.06 -1.59
C ASN A 162 11.33 11.67 -1.11
N ILE A 163 12.28 10.76 -0.91
CA ILE A 163 12.04 9.39 -0.45
C ILE A 163 12.90 9.14 0.79
N VAL A 164 12.29 8.80 1.91
CA VAL A 164 12.97 8.44 3.16
C VAL A 164 12.63 7.00 3.50
N ILE A 165 13.63 6.15 3.62
CA ILE A 165 13.47 4.72 3.86
C ILE A 165 14.20 4.36 5.16
N LEU A 166 13.44 3.85 6.12
CA LEU A 166 13.92 3.55 7.46
C LEU A 166 13.80 2.04 7.72
N ASP A 167 14.92 1.35 7.57
CA ASP A 167 15.12 -0.05 7.94
C ASP A 167 15.79 -0.16 9.31
N ALA A 168 15.14 0.46 10.29
CA ALA A 168 15.65 0.53 11.64
C ALA A 168 14.86 -0.35 12.59
N CYS A 169 15.57 -1.08 13.44
CA CYS A 169 14.98 -1.73 14.60
C CYS A 169 14.41 -0.66 15.52
N ARG A 170 13.22 -0.94 16.02
CA ARG A 170 12.37 -0.01 16.78
C ARG A 170 12.36 -0.34 18.28
N ASN A 171 13.43 -0.98 18.74
CA ASN A 171 13.69 -1.27 20.15
C ASN A 171 14.70 -0.24 20.68
N ASN A 172 14.52 0.20 21.93
CA ASN A 172 15.49 1.07 22.57
C ASN A 172 16.61 0.21 23.18
N PRO A 173 17.84 0.23 22.64
CA PRO A 173 18.93 -0.60 23.13
C PRO A 173 19.42 -0.20 24.53
N PHE A 174 18.97 0.94 25.05
CA PHE A 174 19.32 1.45 26.39
C PHE A 174 18.24 1.19 27.45
N GLY A 175 17.18 0.43 27.12
CA GLY A 175 16.07 0.13 28.03
C GLY A 175 16.48 -0.46 29.39
N GLY A 176 17.55 -1.25 29.42
CA GLY A 176 18.11 -1.83 30.66
C GLY A 176 18.81 -0.82 31.59
N ARG A 177 19.08 0.41 31.14
CA ARG A 177 19.72 1.48 31.92
C ARG A 177 18.70 2.41 32.60
N GLY A 178 17.45 1.98 32.75
CA GLY A 178 16.36 2.82 33.24
C GLY A 178 15.80 3.80 32.18
N LEU A 179 16.37 3.79 30.97
CA LEU A 179 15.93 4.60 29.84
C LEU A 179 14.87 3.86 29.04
N ARG A 180 13.67 3.71 29.61
CA ARG A 180 12.56 3.09 28.88
C ARG A 180 12.09 4.01 27.76
N ALA A 181 11.97 3.48 26.55
CA ALA A 181 11.26 4.22 25.50
C ALA A 181 9.79 4.37 25.90
N ALA A 182 9.22 5.55 25.67
CA ALA A 182 7.81 5.83 25.94
C ALA A 182 6.87 4.97 25.06
N SER A 183 7.38 4.41 23.95
CA SER A 183 6.66 3.48 23.07
C SER A 183 7.66 2.59 22.32
N PRO A 184 7.38 1.29 22.10
CA PRO A 184 8.09 0.50 21.10
C PRO A 184 7.79 1.11 19.73
N GLY A 185 8.76 1.23 18.83
CA GLY A 185 8.50 1.89 17.56
C GLY A 185 9.43 3.05 17.23
N LEU A 186 9.51 3.36 15.94
CA LEU A 186 9.58 4.74 15.49
C LEU A 186 8.14 5.29 15.50
N ALA A 187 7.98 6.54 15.93
CA ALA A 187 6.75 7.29 15.75
C ALA A 187 6.39 7.37 14.25
N GLN A 188 5.10 7.33 13.95
CA GLN A 188 4.65 7.69 12.61
C GLN A 188 4.90 9.19 12.41
N MET A 189 5.60 9.52 11.32
CA MET A 189 5.82 10.90 10.92
C MET A 189 4.84 11.28 9.82
N GLN A 190 4.39 12.53 9.86
CA GLN A 190 3.68 13.11 8.74
C GLN A 190 4.70 13.45 7.65
N ALA A 191 4.47 12.93 6.44
CA ALA A 191 5.36 13.20 5.33
C ALA A 191 5.21 14.67 4.89
N PRO A 192 6.30 15.45 4.76
CA PRO A 192 6.25 16.76 4.12
C PRO A 192 5.70 16.67 2.68
N ALA A 193 5.35 17.80 2.07
CA ALA A 193 4.90 17.84 0.68
C ALA A 193 5.94 17.17 -0.25
N GLY A 194 5.48 16.45 -1.28
CA GLY A 194 6.37 15.74 -2.21
C GLY A 194 7.21 14.61 -1.59
N THR A 195 6.92 14.20 -0.34
CA THR A 195 7.74 13.22 0.38
C THR A 195 7.01 11.89 0.58
N ILE A 196 7.76 10.80 0.41
CA ILE A 196 7.38 9.44 0.80
C ILE A 196 8.31 8.99 1.93
N ILE A 197 7.73 8.50 3.02
CA ILE A 197 8.45 7.89 4.13
C ILE A 197 8.03 6.42 4.22
N ALA A 198 8.96 5.53 3.92
CA ALA A 198 8.78 4.08 3.99
C ALA A 198 9.49 3.52 5.23
N TYR A 199 8.77 2.69 5.98
CA TYR A 199 9.24 2.04 7.19
C TYR A 199 9.27 0.53 6.97
N ALA A 200 10.31 -0.14 7.47
CA ALA A 200 10.43 -1.58 7.40
C ALA A 200 9.31 -2.34 8.14
N THR A 201 8.61 -1.69 9.08
CA THR A 201 7.48 -2.27 9.81
C THR A 201 6.44 -1.20 10.20
N GLN A 202 5.28 -1.63 10.71
CA GLN A 202 4.19 -0.76 11.13
C GLN A 202 4.58 0.16 12.30
N PRO A 203 3.96 1.36 12.42
CA PRO A 203 3.99 2.17 13.63
C PRO A 203 3.76 1.31 14.88
N GLY A 204 4.64 1.43 15.88
CA GLY A 204 4.52 0.66 17.13
C GLY A 204 5.08 -0.78 17.11
N ALA A 205 5.42 -1.35 15.94
CA ALA A 205 5.97 -2.70 15.81
C ALA A 205 7.51 -2.70 15.65
N VAL A 206 8.16 -3.85 15.77
CA VAL A 206 9.61 -4.03 15.58
C VAL A 206 9.88 -4.76 14.25
N ALA A 207 10.92 -4.34 13.54
CA ALA A 207 11.37 -5.02 12.32
C ALA A 207 12.21 -6.23 12.69
N ALA A 208 12.05 -7.34 11.98
CA ALA A 208 12.86 -8.52 12.20
C ALA A 208 14.23 -8.35 11.54
N ASP A 209 15.29 -8.82 12.20
CA ASP A 209 16.63 -8.88 11.60
C ASP A 209 16.66 -9.92 10.46
N GLY A 210 15.82 -10.96 10.53
CA GLY A 210 15.80 -12.05 9.56
C GLY A 210 16.93 -13.07 9.77
N ALA A 211 16.93 -14.15 8.99
CA ALA A 211 17.93 -15.22 9.06
C ALA A 211 18.93 -15.17 7.88
N GLY A 212 18.78 -14.21 6.96
CA GLY A 212 19.63 -14.05 5.77
C GLY A 212 20.78 -13.06 5.99
N SER A 213 21.50 -12.75 4.90
CA SER A 213 22.58 -11.76 4.92
C SER A 213 22.09 -10.31 5.02
N ASN A 214 20.84 -10.07 4.62
CA ASN A 214 20.15 -8.78 4.66
C ASN A 214 18.89 -8.90 5.53
N SER A 215 18.38 -7.78 6.02
CA SER A 215 17.05 -7.72 6.63
C SER A 215 15.97 -8.19 5.65
N PRO A 216 14.83 -8.75 6.11
CA PRO A 216 13.73 -9.13 5.23
C PRO A 216 13.21 -7.97 4.38
N TYR A 217 13.27 -6.75 4.92
CA TYR A 217 12.82 -5.55 4.23
C TYR A 217 13.78 -5.13 3.13
N THR A 218 15.07 -5.01 3.42
CA THR A 218 16.08 -4.63 2.42
C THR A 218 16.26 -5.72 1.36
N GLU A 219 16.17 -7.00 1.74
CA GLU A 219 16.20 -8.12 0.79
C GLU A 219 15.08 -8.03 -0.26
N ALA A 220 13.86 -7.66 0.17
CA ALA A 220 12.74 -7.48 -0.74
C ALA A 220 12.86 -6.16 -1.54
N LEU A 221 13.22 -5.07 -0.87
CA LEU A 221 13.30 -3.74 -1.46
C LEU A 221 14.38 -3.64 -2.53
N SER A 222 15.62 -4.06 -2.23
CA SER A 222 16.74 -3.98 -3.17
C SER A 222 16.44 -4.67 -4.50
N LYS A 223 15.68 -5.77 -4.49
CA LYS A 223 15.21 -6.47 -5.69
C LYS A 223 14.06 -5.74 -6.39
N ALA A 224 13.08 -5.27 -5.63
CA ALA A 224 11.91 -4.58 -6.18
C ALA A 224 12.28 -3.27 -6.89
N LEU A 225 13.29 -2.54 -6.40
CA LEU A 225 13.83 -1.33 -7.04
C LEU A 225 14.33 -1.56 -8.47
N LEU A 226 14.74 -2.80 -8.78
CA LEU A 226 15.30 -3.18 -10.09
C LEU A 226 14.25 -3.76 -11.04
N LYS A 227 12.97 -3.71 -10.68
CA LYS A 227 11.89 -4.12 -11.58
C LYS A 227 11.53 -2.97 -12.52
N PRO A 228 11.67 -3.13 -13.84
CA PRO A 228 11.33 -2.07 -14.80
C PRO A 228 9.83 -1.82 -14.87
N GLY A 229 9.45 -0.54 -14.95
CA GLY A 229 8.08 -0.12 -15.24
C GLY A 229 7.10 -0.17 -14.05
N GLU A 230 7.55 -0.52 -12.84
CA GLU A 230 6.74 -0.40 -11.62
C GLU A 230 6.84 1.02 -11.04
N THR A 231 5.70 1.60 -10.66
CA THR A 231 5.71 2.90 -9.98
C THR A 231 6.24 2.76 -8.56
N VAL A 232 6.73 3.85 -7.96
CA VAL A 232 7.23 3.87 -6.57
C VAL A 232 6.26 3.26 -5.55
N PHE A 233 4.95 3.50 -5.69
CA PHE A 233 3.96 2.96 -4.77
C PHE A 233 3.71 1.46 -5.00
N ASP A 234 3.77 1.00 -6.26
CA ASP A 234 3.69 -0.42 -6.58
C ASP A 234 4.90 -1.16 -6.00
N VAL A 235 6.11 -0.60 -6.16
CA VAL A 235 7.35 -1.14 -5.56
C VAL A 235 7.18 -1.29 -4.04
N PHE A 236 6.74 -0.25 -3.34
CA PHE A 236 6.58 -0.34 -1.88
C PHE A 236 5.45 -1.30 -1.46
N ASN A 237 4.36 -1.38 -2.22
CA ASN A 237 3.30 -2.34 -1.98
C ASN A 237 3.79 -3.79 -2.13
N ASP A 238 4.53 -4.07 -3.20
CA ASP A 238 5.12 -5.38 -3.48
C ASP A 238 6.12 -5.81 -2.43
N VAL A 239 6.94 -4.87 -1.95
CA VAL A 239 7.83 -5.06 -0.80
C VAL A 239 7.00 -5.40 0.44
N GLY A 240 5.93 -4.65 0.71
CA GLY A 240 5.01 -4.92 1.81
C GLY A 240 4.44 -6.33 1.80
N ILE A 241 3.93 -6.77 0.64
CA ILE A 241 3.40 -8.13 0.43
C ILE A 241 4.49 -9.19 0.64
N THR A 242 5.67 -8.96 0.05
CA THR A 242 6.79 -9.90 0.13
C THR A 242 7.30 -10.08 1.55
N VAL A 243 7.49 -8.98 2.28
CA VAL A 243 7.96 -9.00 3.68
C VAL A 243 6.91 -9.62 4.59
N LYS A 244 5.63 -9.26 4.44
CA LYS A 244 4.54 -9.86 5.22
C LYS A 244 4.50 -11.37 5.02
N ARG A 245 4.63 -11.85 3.79
CA ARG A 245 4.69 -13.29 3.49
C ARG A 245 5.93 -13.95 4.10
N ASN A 246 7.11 -13.38 3.88
CA ASN A 246 8.39 -13.99 4.29
C ASN A 246 8.58 -13.98 5.82
N THR A 247 7.89 -13.11 6.54
CA THR A 247 7.92 -13.03 8.01
C THR A 247 6.72 -13.69 8.68
N GLY A 248 5.89 -14.44 7.93
CA GLY A 248 4.70 -15.11 8.49
C GLY A 248 3.65 -14.15 9.05
N GLY A 249 3.62 -12.91 8.57
CA GLY A 249 2.70 -11.86 9.03
C GLY A 249 3.23 -11.02 10.20
N VAL A 250 4.40 -11.36 10.77
CA VAL A 250 4.96 -10.65 11.94
C VAL A 250 5.42 -9.24 11.60
N GLN A 251 6.02 -9.05 10.42
CA GLN A 251 6.49 -7.75 9.96
C GLN A 251 5.65 -7.27 8.79
N GLN A 252 5.09 -6.07 8.92
CA GLN A 252 4.31 -5.44 7.87
C GLN A 252 4.90 -4.06 7.57
N PRO A 253 5.61 -3.87 6.45
CA PRO A 253 6.09 -2.55 6.07
C PRO A 253 4.97 -1.52 5.96
N TRP A 254 5.32 -0.26 6.20
CA TRP A 254 4.36 0.85 6.22
C TRP A 254 4.88 2.04 5.42
N VAL A 255 3.98 2.71 4.70
CA VAL A 255 4.30 3.90 3.91
C VAL A 255 3.43 5.06 4.38
N SER A 256 4.06 6.20 4.62
CA SER A 256 3.43 7.50 4.84
C SER A 256 3.82 8.40 3.67
N ALA A 257 2.87 8.95 2.93
CA ALA A 257 3.18 9.75 1.76
C ALA A 257 2.29 10.99 1.68
N SER A 258 2.88 12.08 1.24
CA SER A 258 2.16 13.21 0.69
C SER A 258 1.96 13.03 -0.82
N PRO A 259 1.02 13.78 -1.44
CA PRO A 259 0.90 13.80 -2.89
C PRO A 259 2.27 14.12 -3.54
N ILE A 260 2.62 13.32 -4.55
CA ILE A 260 3.80 13.52 -5.40
C ILE A 260 3.35 13.93 -6.81
N GLU A 261 4.15 14.74 -7.48
CA GLU A 261 3.84 15.16 -8.85
C GLU A 261 4.23 14.08 -9.87
N GLY A 262 3.26 13.64 -10.68
CA GLY A 262 3.48 12.67 -11.75
C GLY A 262 3.71 11.25 -11.26
N ARG A 263 4.38 10.44 -12.10
CA ARG A 263 4.76 9.06 -11.77
C ARG A 263 6.27 8.96 -11.67
N PHE A 264 6.76 8.25 -10.66
CA PHE A 264 8.18 7.96 -10.50
C PHE A 264 8.44 6.46 -10.67
N TYR A 265 9.50 6.14 -11.40
CA TYR A 265 9.99 4.80 -11.68
C TYR A 265 11.47 4.76 -11.34
N PHE A 266 11.88 3.80 -10.50
CA PHE A 266 13.30 3.55 -10.24
C PHE A 266 13.99 3.09 -11.53
N LEU A 267 13.39 2.13 -12.23
CA LEU A 267 13.72 1.79 -13.60
C LEU A 267 12.49 2.02 -14.48
N GLY A 268 12.63 2.89 -15.49
CA GLY A 268 11.55 3.17 -16.43
C GLY A 268 11.14 1.91 -17.21
N PRO A 269 9.95 1.92 -17.85
CA PRO A 269 9.54 0.81 -18.71
C PRO A 269 10.61 0.56 -19.78
N THR A 270 11.12 -0.67 -19.85
CA THR A 270 12.11 -1.05 -20.85
C THR A 270 11.45 -0.96 -22.22
N THR A 271 11.75 0.11 -22.95
CA THR A 271 11.51 0.14 -24.39
C THR A 271 12.54 -0.79 -25.01
N VAL A 272 12.10 -1.94 -25.52
CA VAL A 272 12.95 -2.79 -26.34
C VAL A 272 13.28 -2.00 -27.60
N VAL A 273 14.45 -1.35 -27.62
CA VAL A 273 14.99 -0.77 -28.83
C VAL A 273 15.54 -1.93 -29.65
N THR A 274 14.71 -2.48 -30.53
CA THR A 274 15.20 -3.28 -31.65
C THR A 274 16.12 -2.38 -32.47
N GLN A 275 17.42 -2.70 -32.50
CA GLN A 275 18.32 -2.16 -33.52
C GLN A 275 17.68 -2.43 -34.90
N PRO A 276 17.62 -1.43 -35.79
CA PRO A 276 17.04 -1.63 -37.11
C PRO A 276 17.83 -2.70 -37.87
N PRO A 277 17.19 -3.80 -38.33
CA PRO A 277 17.77 -4.60 -39.40
C PRO A 277 17.98 -3.69 -40.60
N ALA A 278 19.10 -3.89 -41.30
CA ALA A 278 19.32 -3.30 -42.61
C ALA A 278 18.08 -3.55 -43.48
N GLU A 279 17.46 -2.44 -43.87
CA GLU A 279 16.37 -2.22 -44.81
C GLU A 279 15.67 -3.49 -45.37
N ALA A 280 14.53 -3.80 -44.76
CA ALA A 280 13.41 -4.48 -45.42
C ALA A 280 12.20 -3.53 -45.42
N PRO A 281 11.31 -3.58 -46.43
CA PRO A 281 10.36 -2.51 -46.72
C PRO A 281 9.38 -2.22 -45.56
N PRO A 282 8.85 -0.99 -45.44
CA PRO A 282 8.10 -0.57 -44.27
C PRO A 282 6.78 -1.34 -44.16
N ALA A 283 6.55 -1.99 -43.01
CA ALA A 283 5.22 -2.48 -42.64
C ALA A 283 4.33 -1.29 -42.25
N ALA A 284 3.89 -0.51 -43.25
CA ALA A 284 2.95 0.60 -43.13
C ALA A 284 1.50 0.16 -42.78
N GLY A 285 1.36 -0.98 -42.10
CA GLY A 285 0.09 -1.66 -41.88
C GLY A 285 -0.21 -2.03 -40.43
N ALA A 286 0.77 -2.01 -39.51
CA ALA A 286 0.59 -2.53 -38.14
C ALA A 286 -0.60 -1.87 -37.41
N ASP A 287 -0.70 -0.54 -37.45
CA ASP A 287 -1.82 0.18 -36.82
C ASP A 287 -3.16 -0.12 -37.50
N LYS A 288 -3.18 -0.32 -38.83
CA LYS A 288 -4.41 -0.64 -39.59
C LYS A 288 -4.84 -2.09 -39.40
N GLU A 289 -3.89 -2.99 -39.26
CA GLU A 289 -4.10 -4.41 -39.03
C GLU A 289 -4.65 -4.65 -37.62
N THR A 290 -4.06 -4.03 -36.60
CA THR A 290 -4.57 -4.11 -35.21
C THR A 290 -5.96 -3.52 -35.09
N LEU A 291 -6.23 -2.36 -35.71
CA LEU A 291 -7.57 -1.76 -35.71
C LEU A 291 -8.61 -2.64 -36.42
N PHE A 292 -8.24 -3.24 -37.57
CA PHE A 292 -9.12 -4.16 -38.28
C PHE A 292 -9.39 -5.41 -37.42
N TRP A 293 -8.33 -6.01 -36.87
CA TRP A 293 -8.43 -7.19 -36.02
C TRP A 293 -9.28 -6.94 -34.77
N ASP A 294 -9.07 -5.83 -34.07
CA ASP A 294 -9.84 -5.45 -32.88
C ASP A 294 -11.33 -5.26 -33.19
N SER A 295 -11.67 -4.79 -34.41
CA SER A 295 -13.05 -4.65 -34.85
C SER A 295 -13.74 -5.99 -35.13
N ILE A 296 -13.00 -7.06 -35.45
CA ILE A 296 -13.57 -8.35 -35.87
C ILE A 296 -13.36 -9.49 -34.87
N LYS A 297 -12.41 -9.39 -33.93
CA LYS A 297 -12.02 -10.50 -33.03
C LYS A 297 -13.16 -11.06 -32.17
N GLY A 298 -14.17 -10.24 -31.87
CA GLY A 298 -15.38 -10.64 -31.15
C GLY A 298 -16.55 -11.10 -32.04
N SER A 299 -16.39 -11.09 -33.36
CA SER A 299 -17.47 -11.40 -34.30
C SER A 299 -17.66 -12.90 -34.49
N SER A 300 -18.92 -13.30 -34.73
CA SER A 300 -19.32 -14.63 -35.19
C SER A 300 -19.49 -14.71 -36.71
N ASN A 301 -19.21 -13.63 -37.45
CA ASN A 301 -19.32 -13.59 -38.91
C ASN A 301 -18.03 -14.06 -39.58
N ARG A 302 -18.07 -15.25 -40.17
CA ARG A 302 -16.95 -15.88 -40.89
C ARG A 302 -16.37 -14.98 -42.00
N GLY A 303 -17.21 -14.24 -42.73
CA GLY A 303 -16.78 -13.40 -43.85
C GLY A 303 -15.84 -12.25 -43.44
N LEU A 304 -15.89 -11.80 -42.18
CA LEU A 304 -14.99 -10.76 -41.67
C LEU A 304 -13.56 -11.28 -41.47
N PHE A 305 -13.42 -12.54 -41.04
CA PHE A 305 -12.11 -13.18 -40.92
C PHE A 305 -11.52 -13.52 -42.29
N GLU A 306 -12.35 -13.93 -43.26
CA GLU A 306 -11.92 -14.13 -44.65
C GLU A 306 -11.46 -12.81 -45.29
N ALA A 307 -12.16 -11.71 -45.02
CA ALA A 307 -11.77 -10.37 -45.46
C ALA A 307 -10.45 -9.90 -44.83
N TYR A 308 -10.23 -10.21 -43.55
CA TYR A 308 -8.95 -9.95 -42.87
C TYR A 308 -7.79 -10.68 -43.56
N LEU A 309 -7.93 -11.98 -43.86
CA LEU A 309 -6.89 -12.76 -44.56
C LEU A 309 -6.59 -12.23 -45.96
N LYS A 310 -7.61 -11.69 -46.65
CA LYS A 310 -7.44 -11.08 -47.98
C LYS A 310 -6.71 -9.74 -47.92
N GLN A 311 -6.98 -8.94 -46.89
CA GLN A 311 -6.40 -7.61 -46.72
C GLN A 311 -4.99 -7.65 -46.10
N PHE A 312 -4.73 -8.65 -45.25
CA PHE A 312 -3.47 -8.84 -44.54
C PHE A 312 -2.95 -10.29 -44.71
N PRO A 313 -2.54 -10.70 -45.92
CA PRO A 313 -2.17 -12.09 -46.22
C PRO A 313 -0.90 -12.57 -45.51
N GLN A 314 -0.10 -11.65 -44.96
CA GLN A 314 1.06 -11.94 -44.10
C GLN A 314 0.90 -11.30 -42.71
N GLY A 315 -0.34 -11.00 -42.31
CA GLY A 315 -0.63 -10.37 -41.03
C GLY A 315 -0.33 -11.27 -39.83
N THR A 316 -0.03 -10.65 -38.70
CA THR A 316 0.22 -11.24 -37.38
C THR A 316 -0.93 -12.14 -36.92
N PHE A 317 -2.18 -11.79 -37.22
CA PHE A 317 -3.35 -12.57 -36.79
C PHE A 317 -3.87 -13.58 -37.84
N THR A 318 -3.11 -13.85 -38.91
CA THR A 318 -3.53 -14.80 -39.98
C THR A 318 -3.86 -16.19 -39.44
N ALA A 319 -2.98 -16.77 -38.61
CA ALA A 319 -3.20 -18.07 -37.99
C ALA A 319 -4.46 -18.12 -37.11
N ILE A 320 -4.77 -17.03 -36.40
CA ILE A 320 -5.96 -16.95 -35.53
C ILE A 320 -7.23 -16.77 -36.38
N ALA A 321 -7.16 -15.96 -37.44
CA ALA A 321 -8.26 -15.78 -38.38
C ALA A 321 -8.63 -17.11 -39.07
N GLU A 322 -7.63 -17.89 -39.51
CA GLU A 322 -7.83 -19.22 -40.08
C GLU A 322 -8.46 -20.20 -39.09
N ALA A 323 -7.99 -20.22 -37.85
CA ALA A 323 -8.58 -21.03 -36.78
C ALA A 323 -10.04 -20.65 -36.52
N ARG A 324 -10.35 -19.35 -36.49
CA ARG A 324 -11.71 -18.85 -36.27
C ARG A 324 -12.65 -19.17 -37.44
N ILE A 325 -12.15 -19.11 -38.67
CA ILE A 325 -12.86 -19.55 -39.87
C ILE A 325 -13.20 -21.04 -39.77
N ALA A 326 -12.26 -21.88 -39.32
CA ALA A 326 -12.49 -23.31 -39.11
C ALA A 326 -13.56 -23.59 -38.03
N GLU A 327 -13.51 -22.88 -36.89
CA GLU A 327 -14.53 -22.96 -35.84
C GLU A 327 -15.93 -22.56 -36.33
N LEU A 328 -16.02 -21.45 -37.08
CA LEU A 328 -17.27 -20.96 -37.65
C LEU A 328 -17.76 -21.79 -38.84
N GLY A 329 -16.90 -22.61 -39.43
CA GLY A 329 -17.26 -23.61 -40.45
C GLY A 329 -17.92 -24.87 -39.86
N GLY A 330 -17.81 -25.09 -38.55
CA GLY A 330 -18.38 -26.24 -37.85
C GLY A 330 -19.88 -26.12 -37.51
N THR A 331 -20.53 -24.99 -37.82
CA THR A 331 -21.93 -24.72 -37.42
C THR A 331 -22.76 -24.12 -38.57
N ALA A 332 -22.77 -24.77 -39.72
CA ALA A 332 -23.84 -24.58 -40.69
C ALA A 332 -25.06 -25.44 -40.32
N ASN A 333 -25.88 -24.97 -39.38
CA ASN A 333 -27.35 -25.08 -39.39
C ASN A 333 -27.99 -24.49 -38.13
N ALA A 334 -28.45 -23.24 -38.20
CA ALA A 334 -29.79 -22.79 -37.74
C ALA A 334 -29.97 -21.26 -37.91
N ALA A 335 -30.92 -20.91 -38.79
CA ALA A 335 -31.61 -19.65 -39.11
C ALA A 335 -31.64 -18.50 -38.05
N ALA A 336 -31.34 -17.24 -38.40
CA ALA A 336 -32.19 -16.14 -38.98
C ALA A 336 -33.15 -15.46 -37.97
N THR A 337 -33.18 -14.12 -37.78
CA THR A 337 -33.85 -13.12 -38.64
C THR A 337 -33.79 -11.67 -38.08
N GLY A 338 -33.89 -10.68 -38.98
CA GLY A 338 -34.36 -9.28 -38.82
C GLY A 338 -33.39 -8.23 -38.25
N GLU A 339 -33.33 -6.95 -38.65
CA GLU A 339 -33.95 -6.08 -39.67
C GLU A 339 -33.17 -4.71 -39.58
N ARG A 340 -33.34 -3.80 -40.56
CA ARG A 340 -32.47 -2.69 -41.04
C ARG A 340 -32.18 -1.43 -40.16
N ALA A 341 -31.07 -0.77 -40.58
CA ALA A 341 -30.46 0.58 -40.42
C ALA A 341 -31.39 1.85 -40.36
N PRO A 342 -30.93 3.12 -40.13
CA PRO A 342 -29.56 3.66 -40.29
C PRO A 342 -29.03 4.70 -39.25
N VAL A 343 -27.79 5.12 -39.50
CA VAL A 343 -26.92 6.06 -38.75
C VAL A 343 -27.30 7.53 -38.98
N SER A 344 -27.09 8.39 -37.97
CA SER A 344 -26.98 9.86 -38.11
C SER A 344 -25.85 10.40 -37.22
N VAL A 345 -25.07 11.34 -37.75
CA VAL A 345 -23.87 11.97 -37.16
C VAL A 345 -24.11 13.48 -37.05
N ALA A 346 -23.91 14.06 -35.87
CA ALA A 346 -23.56 15.47 -35.57
C ALA A 346 -23.83 15.74 -34.07
N ALA A 347 -23.27 16.70 -33.35
CA ALA A 347 -22.02 17.46 -33.33
C ALA A 347 -22.12 18.37 -32.06
N LEU A 348 -20.97 18.80 -31.51
CA LEU A 348 -20.80 19.98 -30.60
C LEU A 348 -21.29 19.88 -29.14
N ALA A 349 -20.36 19.89 -28.18
CA ALA A 349 -20.11 21.06 -27.29
C ALA A 349 -19.01 20.77 -26.25
N ALA A 350 -18.29 21.84 -25.88
CA ALA A 350 -17.16 21.91 -24.95
C ALA A 350 -17.60 21.69 -23.46
N PRO A 351 -16.65 21.63 -22.48
CA PRO A 351 -16.80 20.89 -21.24
C PRO A 351 -17.53 21.68 -20.13
N PRO A 352 -18.18 21.01 -19.16
CA PRO A 352 -18.36 21.56 -17.83
C PRO A 352 -17.32 20.99 -16.84
N VAL A 353 -16.72 21.91 -16.11
CA VAL A 353 -15.99 21.87 -14.82
C VAL A 353 -15.97 20.50 -14.10
N PRO A 354 -14.80 20.03 -13.60
CA PRO A 354 -14.74 18.78 -12.84
C PRO A 354 -15.50 18.89 -11.51
N ALA A 355 -16.46 17.99 -11.34
CA ALA A 355 -17.10 17.64 -10.08
C ALA A 355 -16.10 16.96 -9.13
N PRO A 356 -16.35 16.90 -7.80
CA PRO A 356 -15.42 16.38 -6.82
C PRO A 356 -15.07 14.90 -7.07
N THR A 357 -13.85 14.55 -6.68
CA THR A 357 -13.13 13.26 -6.79
C THR A 357 -14.02 12.02 -6.79
N PRO A 358 -13.81 11.03 -7.68
CA PRO A 358 -14.54 9.77 -7.62
C PRO A 358 -14.18 9.00 -6.35
N ALA A 359 -15.21 8.56 -5.65
CA ALA A 359 -15.12 7.44 -4.73
C ALA A 359 -14.53 6.21 -5.45
N THR A 360 -13.88 5.35 -4.68
CA THR A 360 -13.39 4.00 -5.02
C THR A 360 -14.23 3.34 -6.12
N PRO A 361 -13.63 2.69 -7.13
CA PRO A 361 -14.39 2.01 -8.18
C PRO A 361 -15.41 1.04 -7.56
N PRO A 362 -16.67 1.02 -8.03
CA PRO A 362 -17.66 0.09 -7.52
C PRO A 362 -17.22 -1.34 -7.83
N THR A 363 -17.24 -2.18 -6.79
CA THR A 363 -17.23 -3.65 -6.86
C THR A 363 -18.16 -4.14 -7.98
N PRO A 364 -17.81 -5.21 -8.72
CA PRO A 364 -18.68 -5.78 -9.77
C PRO A 364 -20.10 -5.91 -9.23
N THR A 365 -21.08 -5.40 -9.97
CA THR A 365 -22.49 -5.20 -9.56
C THR A 365 -23.00 -6.27 -8.60
N ALA A 366 -22.83 -6.04 -7.30
CA ALA A 366 -23.39 -6.88 -6.27
C ALA A 366 -24.91 -6.73 -6.33
N ARG A 367 -25.63 -7.84 -6.28
CA ARG A 367 -27.10 -7.80 -6.30
C ARG A 367 -27.58 -6.94 -5.12
N PRO A 368 -28.48 -5.97 -5.33
CA PRO A 368 -28.94 -5.10 -4.25
C PRO A 368 -29.62 -5.91 -3.15
N VAL A 369 -29.49 -5.45 -1.91
CA VAL A 369 -30.14 -6.08 -0.76
C VAL A 369 -31.66 -5.90 -0.83
N ASP A 370 -32.36 -7.01 -1.02
CA ASP A 370 -33.81 -7.11 -0.86
C ASP A 370 -34.10 -7.87 0.45
N VAL A 371 -34.70 -7.17 1.43
CA VAL A 371 -34.98 -7.72 2.77
C VAL A 371 -35.98 -8.89 2.71
N GLU A 372 -36.89 -8.89 1.74
CA GLU A 372 -37.85 -9.98 1.56
C GLU A 372 -37.21 -11.25 0.98
N ALA A 373 -36.09 -11.09 0.28
CA ALA A 373 -35.34 -12.18 -0.31
C ALA A 373 -34.27 -12.79 0.63
N ILE A 374 -34.15 -12.30 1.87
CA ILE A 374 -33.18 -12.85 2.84
C ILE A 374 -33.65 -14.23 3.31
N PRO A 375 -32.84 -15.30 3.11
CA PRO A 375 -33.21 -16.65 3.52
C PRO A 375 -33.27 -16.78 5.06
N TYR A 376 -34.00 -17.79 5.53
CA TYR A 376 -34.12 -18.18 6.95
C TYR A 376 -34.85 -17.19 7.88
N LEU A 377 -35.06 -15.93 7.47
CA LEU A 377 -35.75 -14.94 8.29
C LEU A 377 -37.27 -15.13 8.31
N ASN A 378 -37.87 -14.95 9.49
CA ASN A 378 -39.31 -14.84 9.68
C ASN A 378 -39.82 -13.41 9.43
N ALA A 379 -41.15 -13.23 9.38
CA ALA A 379 -41.77 -11.92 9.10
C ALA A 379 -41.36 -10.82 10.10
N LYS A 380 -41.20 -11.16 11.38
CA LYS A 380 -40.77 -10.22 12.43
C LYS A 380 -39.33 -9.74 12.20
N ALA A 381 -38.43 -10.66 11.85
CA ALA A 381 -37.03 -10.36 11.54
C ALA A 381 -36.91 -9.47 10.29
N ARG A 382 -37.70 -9.74 9.25
CA ARG A 382 -37.73 -8.89 8.03
C ARG A 382 -38.22 -7.48 8.31
N ALA A 383 -39.30 -7.34 9.09
CA ALA A 383 -39.80 -6.03 9.49
C ALA A 383 -38.73 -5.23 10.27
N ALA A 384 -37.96 -5.89 11.14
CA ALA A 384 -36.88 -5.25 11.88
C ALA A 384 -35.65 -4.90 11.01
N LEU A 385 -35.41 -5.64 9.93
CA LEU A 385 -34.32 -5.37 8.97
C LEU A 385 -34.69 -4.39 7.85
N ALA A 386 -35.95 -3.96 7.74
CA ALA A 386 -36.38 -2.99 6.73
C ALA A 386 -35.58 -1.66 6.78
N VAL A 387 -34.98 -1.33 7.94
CA VAL A 387 -34.11 -0.18 8.12
C VAL A 387 -32.72 -0.34 7.49
N TYR A 388 -32.25 -1.57 7.26
CA TYR A 388 -30.87 -1.86 6.87
C TYR A 388 -30.38 -1.12 5.61
N PRO A 389 -31.15 -1.06 4.49
CA PRO A 389 -30.73 -0.34 3.30
C PRO A 389 -30.50 1.17 3.54
N GLY A 390 -31.24 1.76 4.49
CA GLY A 390 -31.10 3.19 4.84
C GLY A 390 -29.95 3.51 5.79
N LEU A 391 -29.16 2.52 6.22
CA LEU A 391 -28.06 2.72 7.15
C LEU A 391 -26.80 3.28 6.44
N PRO A 392 -26.00 4.10 7.15
CA PRO A 392 -24.76 4.64 6.60
C PRO A 392 -23.69 3.56 6.42
N SER A 393 -22.94 3.66 5.34
CA SER A 393 -21.78 2.81 5.05
C SER A 393 -20.50 3.29 5.76
N PRO A 394 -19.53 2.39 6.04
CA PRO A 394 -19.62 0.94 5.82
C PRO A 394 -20.68 0.26 6.70
N LYS A 395 -21.38 -0.74 6.15
CA LYS A 395 -22.37 -1.57 6.87
C LYS A 395 -22.26 -3.05 6.51
N ALA A 396 -22.72 -3.93 7.39
CA ALA A 396 -22.74 -5.37 7.13
C ALA A 396 -23.91 -6.05 7.86
N LEU A 397 -24.43 -7.11 7.26
CA LEU A 397 -25.50 -7.96 7.79
C LEU A 397 -25.05 -9.41 7.81
N ALA A 398 -25.13 -10.04 8.98
CA ALA A 398 -24.92 -11.46 9.17
C ALA A 398 -26.24 -12.18 9.50
N ILE A 399 -26.39 -13.42 9.06
CA ILE A 399 -27.56 -14.27 9.30
C ILE A 399 -27.14 -15.69 9.70
N SER A 400 -28.04 -16.41 10.36
CA SER A 400 -27.94 -17.85 10.66
C SER A 400 -29.01 -18.66 9.93
N THR A 401 -28.88 -19.99 9.95
CA THR A 401 -29.86 -20.91 9.35
C THR A 401 -31.16 -21.04 10.16
N LYS A 402 -31.17 -20.71 11.45
CA LYS A 402 -32.40 -20.67 12.28
C LYS A 402 -33.11 -19.31 12.23
N GLY A 403 -32.62 -18.36 11.42
CA GLY A 403 -33.25 -17.06 11.22
C GLY A 403 -32.82 -15.97 12.21
N ASN A 404 -31.74 -16.20 12.97
CA ASN A 404 -31.07 -15.16 13.74
C ASN A 404 -30.27 -14.24 12.81
N TYR A 405 -30.13 -12.98 13.20
CA TYR A 405 -29.43 -11.99 12.39
C TYR A 405 -28.79 -10.90 13.26
N ALA A 406 -27.78 -10.25 12.71
CA ALA A 406 -27.19 -9.06 13.30
C ALA A 406 -26.66 -8.12 12.21
N TYR A 407 -26.77 -6.81 12.42
CA TYR A 407 -26.19 -5.83 11.51
C TYR A 407 -25.42 -4.75 12.25
N PHE A 408 -24.39 -4.23 11.60
CA PHE A 408 -23.62 -3.08 12.06
C PHE A 408 -23.47 -2.07 10.93
N SER A 409 -23.39 -0.78 11.31
CA SER A 409 -23.24 0.34 10.39
C SER A 409 -22.34 1.41 11.01
N ASN A 410 -21.79 2.28 10.17
CA ASN A 410 -20.89 3.34 10.59
C ASN A 410 -21.61 4.56 11.20
N LYS A 411 -22.60 4.35 12.08
CA LYS A 411 -23.38 5.46 12.70
C LYS A 411 -22.50 6.45 13.48
N SER A 412 -21.33 6.02 13.95
CA SER A 412 -20.40 6.84 14.74
C SER A 412 -19.23 7.41 13.92
N ASN A 413 -19.19 7.22 12.59
CA ASN A 413 -18.09 7.62 11.71
C ASN A 413 -16.69 7.11 12.13
N SER A 414 -16.64 6.03 12.91
CA SER A 414 -15.42 5.54 13.56
C SER A 414 -15.10 4.08 13.24
N ARG A 415 -15.89 3.42 12.39
CA ARG A 415 -15.74 1.99 12.07
C ARG A 415 -15.26 1.78 10.64
N THR A 416 -14.30 0.88 10.48
CA THR A 416 -13.83 0.43 9.16
C THR A 416 -14.81 -0.60 8.55
N ALA A 417 -14.64 -0.91 7.26
CA ALA A 417 -15.41 -1.96 6.60
C ALA A 417 -15.20 -3.34 7.25
N ASP A 418 -13.98 -3.63 7.69
CA ASP A 418 -13.66 -4.89 8.37
C ASP A 418 -14.22 -4.92 9.79
N ASP A 419 -14.28 -3.77 10.47
CA ASP A 419 -14.93 -3.68 11.79
C ASP A 419 -16.42 -4.04 11.71
N VAL A 420 -17.17 -3.48 10.76
CA VAL A 420 -18.61 -3.77 10.66
C VAL A 420 -18.89 -5.22 10.26
N ARG A 421 -18.06 -5.81 9.38
CA ARG A 421 -18.14 -7.23 9.01
C ARG A 421 -17.90 -8.14 10.21
N ARG A 422 -16.81 -7.87 10.94
CA ARG A 422 -16.44 -8.64 12.13
C ARG A 422 -17.49 -8.53 13.22
N SER A 423 -17.95 -7.31 13.54
CA SER A 423 -18.97 -7.10 14.57
C SER A 423 -20.29 -7.77 14.22
N ALA A 424 -20.74 -7.72 12.95
CA ALA A 424 -21.97 -8.39 12.52
C ALA A 424 -21.89 -9.90 12.72
N LEU A 425 -20.78 -10.52 12.31
CA LEU A 425 -20.56 -11.95 12.52
C LEU A 425 -20.44 -12.32 14.01
N GLN A 426 -19.63 -11.57 14.78
CA GLN A 426 -19.44 -11.78 16.22
C GLN A 426 -20.75 -11.72 16.99
N TYR A 427 -21.51 -10.64 16.78
CA TYR A 427 -22.79 -10.46 17.46
C TYR A 427 -23.78 -11.57 17.09
N CYS A 428 -23.89 -11.90 15.80
CA CYS A 428 -24.80 -12.93 15.33
C CYS A 428 -24.49 -14.27 16.00
N GLN A 429 -23.22 -14.71 15.97
CA GLN A 429 -22.83 -16.01 16.50
C GLN A 429 -22.92 -16.07 18.02
N TYR A 430 -22.52 -15.00 18.71
CA TYR A 430 -22.60 -14.93 20.16
C TYR A 430 -24.05 -14.98 20.65
N ARG A 431 -24.96 -14.22 20.04
CA ARG A 431 -26.38 -14.19 20.46
C ARG A 431 -27.18 -15.41 20.04
N ALA A 432 -26.81 -16.01 18.90
CA ALA A 432 -27.55 -17.12 18.33
C ALA A 432 -27.04 -18.49 18.78
N GLU A 433 -25.86 -18.53 19.43
CA GLU A 433 -25.14 -19.76 19.83
C GLU A 433 -25.04 -20.77 18.67
N GLU A 434 -24.87 -20.24 17.46
CA GLU A 434 -24.81 -21.03 16.24
C GLU A 434 -23.99 -20.31 15.16
N PRO A 435 -23.50 -21.03 14.15
CA PRO A 435 -22.73 -20.40 13.09
C PRO A 435 -23.56 -19.37 12.33
N CYS A 436 -22.92 -18.26 11.96
CA CYS A 436 -23.48 -17.24 11.08
C CYS A 436 -22.56 -17.00 9.89
N THR A 437 -23.11 -16.35 8.87
CA THR A 437 -22.38 -15.94 7.66
C THR A 437 -22.76 -14.53 7.27
N LEU A 438 -21.93 -13.86 6.46
CA LEU A 438 -22.26 -12.55 5.91
C LEU A 438 -23.27 -12.71 4.76
N TYR A 439 -24.43 -12.08 4.90
CA TYR A 439 -25.41 -11.98 3.82
C TYR A 439 -25.14 -10.76 2.94
N ALA A 440 -24.87 -9.61 3.55
CA ALA A 440 -24.62 -8.36 2.84
C ALA A 440 -23.45 -7.57 3.42
N VAL A 441 -22.77 -6.85 2.53
CA VAL A 441 -21.78 -5.83 2.86
C VAL A 441 -22.15 -4.59 2.05
N ASP A 442 -22.27 -3.46 2.75
CA ASP A 442 -22.88 -2.24 2.22
C ASP A 442 -24.27 -2.54 1.65
N ASP A 443 -24.52 -2.11 0.42
CA ASP A 443 -25.79 -2.30 -0.30
C ASP A 443 -25.80 -3.56 -1.18
N GLY A 444 -24.72 -4.35 -1.14
CA GLY A 444 -24.54 -5.56 -1.95
C GLY A 444 -24.72 -6.85 -1.17
N VAL A 445 -25.47 -7.80 -1.73
CA VAL A 445 -25.51 -9.19 -1.25
C VAL A 445 -24.19 -9.87 -1.59
N VAL A 446 -23.52 -10.45 -0.59
CA VAL A 446 -22.25 -11.17 -0.72
C VAL A 446 -22.40 -12.69 -0.55
N MET A 447 -23.59 -13.16 -0.19
CA MET A 447 -23.90 -14.58 -0.10
C MET A 447 -24.17 -15.17 -1.48
N ASP A 448 -23.43 -16.22 -1.85
CA ASP A 448 -23.60 -16.97 -3.09
C ASP A 448 -24.90 -17.80 -3.09
N GLY A 449 -26.04 -17.14 -3.36
CA GLY A 449 -27.34 -17.79 -3.49
C GLY A 449 -27.93 -18.30 -2.17
N LYS A 450 -28.38 -19.56 -2.13
CA LYS A 450 -28.92 -20.22 -0.91
C LYS A 450 -27.87 -20.98 -0.11
N ARG A 451 -26.60 -20.93 -0.52
CA ARG A 451 -25.55 -21.74 0.11
C ARG A 451 -25.04 -21.04 1.36
N PHE A 452 -25.47 -21.52 2.52
CA PHE A 452 -24.95 -21.09 3.80
C PHE A 452 -23.54 -21.67 4.02
N VAL A 453 -22.54 -20.79 4.16
CA VAL A 453 -21.17 -21.17 4.53
C VAL A 453 -20.87 -20.51 5.88
N PRO A 454 -20.75 -21.27 6.98
CA PRO A 454 -20.44 -20.69 8.28
C PRO A 454 -19.08 -20.00 8.24
N MET A 455 -19.03 -18.76 8.70
CA MET A 455 -17.77 -18.02 8.80
C MET A 455 -17.25 -18.15 10.23
N PRO A 456 -15.99 -18.56 10.44
CA PRO A 456 -15.45 -18.64 11.79
C PRO A 456 -15.38 -17.25 12.42
N VAL A 457 -15.64 -17.19 13.71
CA VAL A 457 -15.46 -16.00 14.52
C VAL A 457 -14.61 -16.38 15.73
N GLU A 458 -13.64 -15.54 16.03
CA GLU A 458 -12.89 -15.65 17.28
C GLU A 458 -13.54 -14.75 18.34
N ILE A 459 -14.27 -15.36 19.26
CA ILE A 459 -14.59 -14.81 20.57
C ILE A 459 -13.98 -15.79 21.56
N LEU A 460 -12.90 -15.39 22.21
CA LEU A 460 -12.31 -16.18 23.28
C LEU A 460 -13.08 -15.93 24.57
N GLY A 461 -13.52 -17.01 25.23
CA GLY A 461 -14.10 -16.98 26.57
C GLY A 461 -13.05 -16.94 27.68
N ALA A 462 -11.87 -17.54 27.45
CA ALA A 462 -10.82 -17.67 28.45
C ALA A 462 -9.41 -17.58 27.84
N GLY A 463 -8.42 -17.32 28.71
CA GLY A 463 -7.00 -17.27 28.38
C GLY A 463 -6.40 -15.85 28.41
N PRO A 464 -5.12 -15.70 28.00
CA PRO A 464 -4.40 -14.46 28.18
C PRO A 464 -5.04 -13.33 27.37
N PHE A 465 -5.13 -12.16 28.00
CA PHE A 465 -5.70 -10.96 27.39
C PHE A 465 -4.85 -10.50 26.20
N ASP A 466 -5.46 -10.50 25.01
CA ASP A 466 -4.89 -9.95 23.79
C ASP A 466 -5.72 -8.74 23.31
N PRO A 467 -5.14 -7.52 23.32
CA PRO A 467 -5.80 -6.32 22.81
C PRO A 467 -6.37 -6.46 21.39
N ALA A 468 -5.73 -7.26 20.52
CA ALA A 468 -6.15 -7.46 19.14
C ALA A 468 -7.38 -8.36 18.99
N ARG A 469 -7.68 -9.17 20.02
CA ARG A 469 -8.75 -10.19 19.99
C ARG A 469 -10.01 -9.77 20.76
N VAL A 470 -9.98 -8.61 21.43
CA VAL A 470 -11.16 -8.09 22.12
C VAL A 470 -12.34 -7.95 21.15
N PRO A 471 -13.47 -8.65 21.41
CA PRO A 471 -14.59 -8.72 20.50
C PRO A 471 -15.43 -7.43 20.53
N PHE A 472 -16.28 -7.25 19.51
CA PHE A 472 -17.31 -6.20 19.40
C PHE A 472 -16.82 -4.75 19.26
N VAL A 473 -15.63 -4.42 19.75
CA VAL A 473 -15.05 -3.07 19.71
C VAL A 473 -14.45 -2.72 18.34
N SER A 474 -14.20 -1.43 18.10
CA SER A 474 -13.57 -0.94 16.86
C SER A 474 -12.08 -1.29 16.78
N GLU A 475 -11.49 -1.26 15.58
CA GLU A 475 -10.06 -1.44 15.37
C GLU A 475 -9.24 -0.38 16.13
N ARG A 476 -9.70 0.88 16.12
CA ARG A 476 -9.10 1.95 16.92
C ARG A 476 -9.12 1.63 18.41
N THR A 477 -10.23 1.08 18.90
CA THR A 477 -10.37 0.67 20.31
C THR A 477 -9.39 -0.44 20.65
N ARG A 478 -9.22 -1.46 19.80
CA ARG A 478 -8.21 -2.51 19.99
C ARG A 478 -6.79 -1.94 20.04
N LYS A 479 -6.44 -1.10 19.07
CA LYS A 479 -5.09 -0.53 18.92
C LYS A 479 -4.71 0.48 20.00
N VAL A 480 -5.69 1.15 20.59
CA VAL A 480 -5.46 2.25 21.54
C VAL A 480 -6.04 1.93 22.91
N GLY A 481 -7.36 1.72 23.01
CA GLY A 481 -8.05 1.50 24.28
C GLY A 481 -7.62 0.22 24.99
N MET A 482 -7.60 -0.91 24.26
CA MET A 482 -7.28 -2.22 24.83
C MET A 482 -5.78 -2.35 25.15
N VAL A 483 -4.92 -1.77 24.31
CA VAL A 483 -3.48 -1.66 24.60
C VAL A 483 -3.23 -0.81 25.85
N ASN A 484 -3.98 0.27 26.06
CA ASN A 484 -3.87 1.07 27.27
C ASN A 484 -4.33 0.29 28.51
N TYR A 485 -5.45 -0.44 28.43
CA TYR A 485 -5.91 -1.33 29.50
C TYR A 485 -4.82 -2.32 29.90
N GLN A 486 -4.19 -3.01 28.93
CA GLN A 486 -3.13 -3.97 29.21
C GLN A 486 -1.94 -3.35 29.95
N ARG A 487 -1.64 -2.06 29.72
CA ARG A 487 -0.51 -1.36 30.36
C ARG A 487 -0.82 -0.79 31.73
N ASN A 488 -2.10 -0.71 32.11
CA ASN A 488 -2.48 -0.12 33.39
C ASN A 488 -1.99 -0.99 34.56
N PRO A 489 -1.50 -0.36 35.65
CA PRO A 489 -1.00 -1.08 36.83
C PRO A 489 -2.14 -1.45 37.80
N GLY A 490 -1.79 -2.27 38.80
CA GLY A 490 -2.70 -2.69 39.86
C GLY A 490 -3.81 -3.62 39.37
N HIS A 491 -4.77 -3.90 40.25
CA HIS A 491 -5.95 -4.68 39.87
C HIS A 491 -6.79 -3.87 38.89
N LYS A 492 -7.12 -4.47 37.75
CA LYS A 492 -7.80 -3.82 36.63
C LYS A 492 -8.84 -4.75 36.04
N ALA A 493 -9.85 -4.18 35.42
CA ALA A 493 -10.85 -4.96 34.70
C ALA A 493 -11.43 -4.19 33.52
N LEU A 494 -11.96 -4.94 32.56
CA LEU A 494 -12.53 -4.45 31.32
C LEU A 494 -13.90 -5.08 31.12
N ALA A 495 -14.91 -4.24 30.93
CA ALA A 495 -16.25 -4.65 30.54
C ALA A 495 -16.57 -4.14 29.14
N VAL A 496 -17.31 -4.95 28.36
CA VAL A 496 -17.71 -4.64 26.98
C VAL A 496 -19.19 -4.95 26.76
N THR A 497 -19.83 -4.22 25.85
CA THR A 497 -21.15 -4.56 25.33
C THR A 497 -21.03 -5.20 23.95
N LEU A 498 -22.06 -5.91 23.54
CA LEU A 498 -22.13 -6.52 22.21
C LEU A 498 -22.13 -5.50 21.07
N THR A 499 -22.52 -4.25 21.33
CA THR A 499 -22.41 -3.18 20.34
C THR A 499 -21.05 -2.51 20.32
N GLY A 500 -20.09 -2.93 21.16
CA GLY A 500 -18.73 -2.42 21.17
C GLY A 500 -18.52 -1.16 22.02
N ARG A 501 -19.49 -0.82 22.89
CA ARG A 501 -19.23 0.08 24.03
C ARG A 501 -18.41 -0.68 25.06
N TRP A 502 -17.59 0.03 25.82
CA TRP A 502 -16.68 -0.59 26.79
C TRP A 502 -16.30 0.40 27.88
N ALA A 503 -15.86 -0.13 29.02
CA ALA A 503 -15.23 0.64 30.08
C ALA A 503 -14.14 -0.19 30.76
N SER A 504 -13.13 0.48 31.28
CA SER A 504 -12.11 -0.14 32.11
C SER A 504 -11.82 0.66 33.37
N VAL A 505 -11.36 -0.04 34.39
CA VAL A 505 -10.84 0.49 35.66
C VAL A 505 -9.47 -0.12 35.92
N TRP A 506 -8.67 0.52 36.76
CA TRP A 506 -7.33 0.08 37.13
C TRP A 506 -6.96 0.63 38.51
N ASP A 507 -5.87 0.13 39.08
CA ASP A 507 -5.38 0.52 40.41
C ASP A 507 -6.44 0.35 41.50
N ARG A 508 -7.16 -0.78 41.46
CA ARG A 508 -8.20 -1.16 42.40
C ARG A 508 -7.64 -2.03 43.53
N ASP A 509 -8.41 -2.17 44.61
CA ASP A 509 -7.97 -2.85 45.83
C ASP A 509 -7.92 -4.37 45.68
N SER A 510 -8.74 -4.95 44.80
CA SER A 510 -8.79 -6.39 44.49
C SER A 510 -9.30 -6.66 43.07
N GLU A 511 -9.15 -7.90 42.61
CA GLU A 511 -9.70 -8.37 41.33
C GLU A 511 -11.23 -8.30 41.28
N GLU A 512 -11.89 -8.67 42.39
CA GLU A 512 -13.35 -8.62 42.54
C GLU A 512 -13.88 -7.19 42.49
N ASP A 513 -13.22 -6.26 43.19
CA ASP A 513 -13.56 -4.84 43.17
C ASP A 513 -13.32 -4.24 41.77
N ALA A 514 -12.23 -4.63 41.10
CA ALA A 514 -11.99 -4.22 39.71
C ALA A 514 -13.09 -4.70 38.78
N GLY A 515 -13.45 -5.98 38.84
CA GLY A 515 -14.50 -6.58 38.02
C GLY A 515 -15.84 -5.85 38.17
N THR A 516 -16.30 -5.69 39.41
CA THR A 516 -17.55 -4.98 39.73
C THR A 516 -17.53 -3.54 39.23
N ALA A 517 -16.46 -2.80 39.51
CA ALA A 517 -16.34 -1.39 39.11
C ALA A 517 -16.26 -1.21 37.59
N ALA A 518 -15.68 -2.15 36.83
CA ALA A 518 -15.67 -2.10 35.37
C ALA A 518 -17.07 -2.24 34.78
N VAL A 519 -17.87 -3.18 35.28
CA VAL A 519 -19.25 -3.41 34.83
C VAL A 519 -20.12 -2.19 35.16
N GLU A 520 -20.10 -1.72 36.41
CA GLU A 520 -20.86 -0.52 36.82
C GLU A 520 -20.49 0.70 35.96
N LYS A 521 -19.20 0.94 35.71
CA LYS A 521 -18.73 2.04 34.88
C LYS A 521 -19.20 1.91 33.42
N CYS A 522 -19.28 0.69 32.90
CA CYS A 522 -19.80 0.42 31.56
C CYS A 522 -21.32 0.69 31.49
N GLU A 523 -22.07 0.32 32.51
CA GLU A 523 -23.51 0.57 32.59
C GLU A 523 -23.82 2.07 32.68
N GLN A 524 -23.09 2.79 33.55
CA GLN A 524 -23.21 4.23 33.76
C GLN A 524 -22.91 5.06 32.50
N ALA A 525 -22.16 4.52 31.53
CA ALA A 525 -21.86 5.19 30.27
C ALA A 525 -23.08 5.33 29.31
N GLY A 526 -24.30 4.98 29.76
CA GLY A 526 -25.57 5.23 29.09
C GLY A 526 -25.93 4.21 28.01
N GLY A 527 -26.99 3.43 28.23
CA GLY A 527 -27.51 2.43 27.28
C GLY A 527 -28.49 1.46 27.95
N LYS A 528 -29.32 0.76 27.16
CA LYS A 528 -30.18 -0.34 27.64
C LYS A 528 -29.51 -1.72 27.53
N GLU A 529 -28.22 -1.73 27.21
CA GLU A 529 -27.47 -2.93 26.87
C GLU A 529 -26.64 -3.39 28.06
N GLU A 530 -26.69 -4.69 28.29
CA GLU A 530 -25.94 -5.40 29.31
C GLU A 530 -24.43 -5.29 29.04
N CYS A 531 -23.69 -4.96 30.10
CA CYS A 531 -22.24 -4.90 30.10
C CYS A 531 -21.69 -6.20 30.66
N MET A 532 -20.89 -6.89 29.85
CA MET A 532 -20.29 -8.16 30.23
C MET A 532 -18.87 -7.91 30.69
N LEU A 533 -18.49 -8.53 31.81
CA LEU A 533 -17.10 -8.56 32.22
C LEU A 533 -16.32 -9.41 31.21
N TYR A 534 -15.29 -8.83 30.61
CA TYR A 534 -14.51 -9.51 29.57
C TYR A 534 -13.14 -9.93 30.07
N ALA A 535 -12.48 -9.08 30.85
CA ALA A 535 -11.15 -9.38 31.37
C ALA A 535 -10.97 -8.81 32.77
N VAL A 536 -10.22 -9.55 33.57
CA VAL A 536 -9.72 -9.13 34.89
C VAL A 536 -8.21 -9.32 34.85
N ASN A 537 -7.48 -8.27 35.20
CA ASN A 537 -6.04 -8.17 34.98
C ASN A 537 -5.67 -8.48 33.52
N ASP A 538 -4.81 -9.47 33.32
CA ASP A 538 -4.32 -9.89 32.00
C ASP A 538 -4.94 -11.24 31.56
N GLU A 539 -6.08 -11.63 32.14
CA GLU A 539 -6.83 -12.84 31.79
C GLU A 539 -8.25 -12.49 31.31
N ILE A 540 -8.71 -13.22 30.30
CA ILE A 540 -10.08 -13.16 29.78
C ILE A 540 -10.96 -14.03 30.70
N VAL A 541 -12.08 -13.45 31.13
CA VAL A 541 -13.06 -14.07 32.05
C VAL A 541 -14.48 -13.97 31.50
N LEU A 542 -14.62 -13.94 30.17
CA LEU A 542 -15.91 -13.86 29.52
C LEU A 542 -16.59 -15.22 29.66
N ASP A 543 -17.54 -15.34 30.59
CA ASP A 543 -18.23 -16.58 30.93
C ASP A 543 -18.53 -17.44 29.69
N GLU A 544 -18.09 -18.69 29.70
CA GLU A 544 -18.57 -19.69 28.75
C GLU A 544 -20.10 -19.80 28.90
N PRO A 545 -20.87 -19.87 27.79
CA PRO A 545 -22.28 -20.20 27.90
C PRO A 545 -22.38 -21.52 28.69
N PRO A 546 -23.31 -21.65 29.65
CA PRO A 546 -23.30 -22.74 30.61
C PRO A 546 -23.22 -24.08 29.88
N GLU A 547 -22.10 -24.78 30.07
CA GLU A 547 -22.05 -26.22 29.83
C GLU A 547 -23.16 -26.83 30.68
N GLY A 548 -23.97 -27.67 30.04
CA GLY A 548 -25.28 -28.08 30.53
C GLY A 548 -25.26 -28.43 32.02
N GLU A 549 -26.32 -27.98 32.71
CA GLU A 549 -26.82 -28.65 33.90
C GLU A 549 -26.87 -30.15 33.57
N THR A 550 -25.87 -30.87 34.07
CA THR A 550 -25.86 -32.32 34.09
C THR A 550 -27.09 -32.73 34.88
N ALA A 551 -27.96 -33.47 34.21
CA ALA A 551 -29.00 -34.26 34.83
C ALA A 551 -28.32 -35.31 35.74
N GLU A 552 -28.02 -34.93 36.97
CA GLU A 552 -27.77 -35.81 38.10
C GLU A 552 -28.38 -35.15 39.33
N ASP A 553 -29.66 -35.44 39.56
CA ASP A 553 -30.31 -35.53 40.88
C ASP A 553 -31.72 -36.12 40.67
N GLU A 554 -31.76 -37.37 40.15
CA GLU A 554 -32.81 -38.33 40.49
C GLU A 554 -32.15 -39.44 41.33
N GLU A 555 -32.10 -39.25 42.65
CA GLU A 555 -32.10 -40.33 43.65
C GLU A 555 -32.32 -39.72 45.06
N GLU A 556 -33.59 -39.47 45.41
CA GLU A 556 -34.32 -39.96 46.60
C GLU A 556 -35.73 -39.33 46.73
#